data_AF-A0A954J4P0-F1
#
_entry.id   AF-A0A954J4P0-F1
#
_cell.length_a   1.000
_cell.length_b   1.000
_cell.length_c   1.000
_cell.angle_alpha   90.00
_cell.angle_beta   90.00
_cell.angle_gamma   90.00
#
_symmetry.space_group_name_H-M   'P 1'
#
loop_
_entity.id
_entity.type
_entity.pdbx_description
1 polymer ?
#
loop_
_entity_poly.entity_id
_entity_poly.type
_entity_poly.pdbx_seq_one_letter_code
_entity_poly.pdbx_strand_id
1 'polypeptide(L)'
;TLNGIWRRTGRVLRERFHDRVLKSLREVRNALVYVLNNHLKHGTLHDPCGVVGEPDVYSSGCYFDGWAGRPPEREAGGEGEVVVRGGWKLSCGWKGRYRAVGLGAAPASAAPAAAATR
;
A
#
# COMPACT_ATOMS: atom_id res chain seq x y z
N THR A 1 -5.56 19.31 -17.18
CA THR A 1 -4.47 18.73 -16.37
C THR A 1 -4.86 18.79 -14.90
N LEU A 2 -4.24 18.00 -14.00
CA LEU A 2 -4.57 18.02 -12.56
C LEU A 2 -4.46 19.44 -11.95
N ASN A 3 -3.45 20.19 -12.37
CA ASN A 3 -3.27 21.61 -12.06
C ASN A 3 -4.45 22.51 -12.49
N GLY A 4 -5.01 22.28 -13.67
CA GLY A 4 -6.18 23.04 -14.14
C GLY A 4 -7.42 22.79 -13.28
N ILE A 5 -7.66 21.54 -12.87
CA ILE A 5 -8.77 21.19 -11.97
C ILE A 5 -8.56 21.85 -10.60
N TRP A 6 -7.33 21.87 -10.10
CA TRP A 6 -6.98 22.48 -8.82
C TRP A 6 -6.71 23.98 -8.87
N ARG A 7 -6.88 24.63 -10.04
CA ARG A 7 -6.55 26.06 -10.25
C ARG A 7 -5.14 26.43 -9.76
N ARG A 8 -4.17 25.52 -9.94
CA ARG A 8 -2.76 25.67 -9.55
C ARG A 8 -1.87 25.69 -10.79
N THR A 9 -0.70 26.29 -10.66
CA THR A 9 0.36 26.28 -11.69
C THR A 9 1.63 25.63 -11.12
N GLY A 10 2.55 25.19 -11.99
CA GLY A 10 3.81 24.52 -11.59
C GLY A 10 3.79 23.00 -11.74
N ARG A 11 4.75 22.30 -11.11
CA ARG A 11 4.89 20.84 -11.22
C ARG A 11 4.03 20.13 -10.18
N VAL A 12 3.17 19.21 -10.63
CA VAL A 12 2.33 18.36 -9.77
C VAL A 12 3.18 17.39 -8.97
N LEU A 13 4.12 16.73 -9.65
CA LEU A 13 5.08 15.82 -9.04
C LEU A 13 6.36 16.59 -8.74
N ARG A 14 6.87 16.43 -7.52
CA ARG A 14 8.21 16.90 -7.18
C ARG A 14 9.23 15.97 -7.84
N GLU A 15 10.41 16.49 -8.18
CA GLU A 15 11.49 15.70 -8.80
C GLU A 15 11.99 14.55 -7.93
N ARG A 16 11.62 14.49 -6.64
CA ARG A 16 12.08 13.50 -5.68
C ARG A 16 10.97 12.52 -5.33
N PHE A 17 11.25 11.24 -5.48
CA PHE A 17 10.46 10.13 -4.95
C PHE A 17 11.35 9.31 -3.99
N HIS A 18 10.71 8.58 -3.07
CA HIS A 18 11.42 7.64 -2.21
C HIS A 18 11.47 6.28 -2.91
N ASP A 19 12.67 5.82 -3.26
CA ASP A 19 12.89 4.48 -3.77
C ASP A 19 13.59 3.61 -2.74
N ARG A 20 13.14 2.36 -2.64
CA ARG A 20 13.78 1.35 -1.80
C ARG A 20 13.57 -0.03 -2.38
N VAL A 21 14.66 -0.72 -2.65
CA VAL A 21 14.61 -2.14 -3.05
C VAL A 21 14.23 -3.00 -1.85
N LEU A 22 13.14 -3.76 -1.97
CA LEU A 22 12.69 -4.71 -0.95
C LEU A 22 13.46 -6.04 -1.13
N LYS A 23 14.41 -6.31 -0.23
CA LYS A 23 15.35 -7.42 -0.35
C LYS A 23 14.81 -8.70 0.27
N SER A 24 13.94 -8.60 1.27
CA SER A 24 13.43 -9.74 2.03
C SER A 24 11.91 -9.89 1.95
N LEU A 25 11.42 -11.10 2.25
CA LEU A 25 10.00 -11.39 2.37
C LEU A 25 9.31 -10.55 3.47
N ARG A 26 10.04 -10.26 4.55
CA ARG A 26 9.55 -9.40 5.64
C ARG A 26 9.35 -7.96 5.17
N GLU A 27 10.30 -7.41 4.43
CA GLU A 27 10.19 -6.06 3.87
C GLU A 27 9.02 -5.97 2.89
N VAL A 28 8.83 -6.98 2.04
CA VAL A 28 7.66 -7.06 1.15
C VAL A 28 6.35 -7.06 1.93
N ARG A 29 6.23 -7.91 2.96
CA ARG A 29 5.02 -7.94 3.79
C ARG A 29 4.78 -6.59 4.47
N ASN A 30 5.82 -5.97 5.03
CA ASN A 30 5.69 -4.69 5.70
C ASN A 30 5.30 -3.57 4.73
N ALA A 31 5.83 -3.60 3.50
CA ALA A 31 5.44 -2.68 2.44
C ALA A 31 3.97 -2.89 2.03
N LEU A 32 3.50 -4.14 1.91
CA LEU A 32 2.08 -4.45 1.64
C LEU A 32 1.17 -3.90 2.74
N VAL A 33 1.50 -4.14 4.01
CA VAL A 33 0.78 -3.57 5.16
C VAL A 33 0.75 -2.05 5.08
N TYR A 34 1.89 -1.41 4.79
CA TYR A 34 1.96 0.05 4.70
C TYR A 34 1.13 0.61 3.53
N VAL A 35 1.29 0.08 2.33
CA VAL A 35 0.65 0.60 1.11
C VAL A 35 -0.86 0.40 1.15
N LEU A 36 -1.33 -0.82 1.44
CA LEU A 36 -2.76 -1.15 1.40
C LEU A 36 -3.53 -0.49 2.55
N ASN A 37 -2.88 -0.26 3.69
CA ASN A 37 -3.50 0.38 4.85
C ASN A 37 -2.98 1.81 5.08
N ASN A 38 -2.40 2.47 4.06
CA ASN A 38 -1.87 3.83 4.22
C ASN A 38 -3.00 4.82 4.56
N HIS A 39 -4.22 4.55 4.08
CA HIS A 39 -5.42 5.30 4.40
C HIS A 39 -5.74 5.30 5.91
N LEU A 40 -5.39 4.26 6.68
CA LEU A 40 -5.62 4.26 8.14
C LEU A 40 -4.76 5.30 8.86
N LYS A 41 -3.62 5.67 8.27
CA LYS A 41 -2.71 6.67 8.80
C LYS A 41 -3.06 8.10 8.34
N HIS A 42 -3.54 8.22 7.10
CA HIS A 42 -3.70 9.52 6.42
C HIS A 42 -5.15 9.86 6.08
N GLY A 43 -6.09 8.97 6.34
CA GLY A 43 -7.53 9.17 6.15
C GLY A 43 -8.00 10.25 7.10
N THR A 44 -8.26 11.43 6.53
CA THR A 44 -8.82 12.58 7.25
C THR A 44 -10.33 12.45 7.39
N LEU A 45 -10.86 13.06 8.46
CA LEU A 45 -12.25 13.19 8.93
C LEU A 45 -13.38 13.45 7.89
N HIS A 46 -13.07 13.66 6.62
CA HIS A 46 -14.01 14.03 5.55
C HIS A 46 -14.13 13.02 4.40
N ASP A 47 -13.39 11.91 4.44
CA ASP A 47 -13.48 10.86 3.41
C ASP A 47 -14.23 9.63 3.94
N PRO A 48 -15.45 9.32 3.44
CA PRO A 48 -16.16 8.10 3.78
C PRO A 48 -15.52 6.82 3.22
N CYS A 49 -14.49 6.93 2.37
CA CYS A 49 -13.83 5.77 1.74
C CYS A 49 -12.86 5.01 2.66
N GLY A 50 -12.48 5.59 3.81
CA GLY A 50 -11.58 4.96 4.78
C GLY A 50 -12.33 4.30 5.93
N VAL A 51 -12.95 3.14 5.70
CA VAL A 51 -13.60 2.37 6.77
C VAL A 51 -12.62 1.35 7.34
N VAL A 52 -12.39 1.40 8.64
CA VAL A 52 -11.61 0.35 9.33
C VAL A 52 -12.29 -1.00 9.09
N GLY A 53 -11.55 -1.94 8.51
CA GLY A 53 -12.10 -3.25 8.16
C GLY A 53 -12.46 -3.42 6.68
N GLU A 54 -12.36 -2.35 5.88
CA GLU A 54 -12.55 -2.39 4.43
C GLU A 54 -11.25 -2.04 3.68
N PRO A 55 -10.98 -2.64 2.52
CA PRO A 55 -9.89 -2.19 1.65
C PRO A 55 -10.15 -0.77 1.16
N ASP A 56 -9.09 0.02 1.06
CA ASP A 56 -9.14 1.35 0.45
C ASP A 56 -9.54 1.24 -1.03
N VAL A 57 -10.64 1.90 -1.39
CA VAL A 57 -11.20 1.94 -2.76
C VAL A 57 -10.25 2.57 -3.77
N TYR A 58 -9.29 3.37 -3.32
CA TYR A 58 -8.26 4.00 -4.14
C TYR A 58 -6.95 3.18 -4.19
N SER A 59 -6.94 2.01 -3.58
CA SER A 59 -5.83 1.06 -3.59
C SER A 59 -6.15 -0.19 -4.40
N SER A 60 -5.15 -1.04 -4.65
CA SER A 60 -5.37 -2.38 -5.22
C SER A 60 -5.91 -3.40 -4.20
N GLY A 61 -6.40 -2.96 -3.04
CA GLY A 61 -6.83 -3.82 -1.95
C GLY A 61 -7.99 -4.75 -2.31
N CYS A 62 -8.89 -4.35 -3.21
CA CYS A 62 -10.00 -5.19 -3.68
C CYS A 62 -9.55 -6.42 -4.48
N TYR A 63 -8.35 -6.40 -5.07
CA TYR A 63 -7.75 -7.52 -5.81
C TYR A 63 -6.82 -8.37 -4.94
N PHE A 64 -6.54 -7.95 -3.70
CA PHE A 64 -5.50 -8.54 -2.89
C PHE A 64 -5.98 -9.83 -2.21
N ASP A 65 -5.33 -10.93 -2.53
CA ASP A 65 -5.61 -12.28 -2.02
C ASP A 65 -4.86 -12.62 -0.72
N GLY A 66 -4.15 -11.65 -0.15
CA GLY A 66 -3.35 -11.82 1.08
C GLY A 66 -4.00 -11.30 2.36
N TRP A 67 -5.29 -10.94 2.32
CA TRP A 67 -6.02 -10.49 3.50
C TRP A 67 -6.32 -11.64 4.48
N ALA A 68 -6.32 -11.32 5.77
CA ALA A 68 -6.68 -12.26 6.82
C ALA A 68 -8.20 -12.47 6.84
N GLY A 69 -8.64 -13.69 6.51
CA GLY A 69 -10.06 -14.06 6.59
C GLY A 69 -10.97 -13.40 5.55
N ARG A 70 -10.40 -12.78 4.51
CA ARG A 70 -11.15 -12.10 3.46
C ARG A 70 -10.60 -12.49 2.08
N PRO A 71 -11.41 -13.10 1.20
CA PRO A 71 -11.02 -13.32 -0.19
C PRO A 71 -10.98 -11.99 -0.95
N PRO A 72 -10.29 -11.92 -2.11
CA PRO A 72 -10.34 -10.74 -2.97
C PRO A 72 -11.78 -10.50 -3.44
N GLU A 73 -12.17 -9.23 -3.54
CA GLU A 73 -13.50 -8.81 -4.03
C GLU A 73 -13.60 -8.89 -5.55
N ARG A 74 -12.45 -8.73 -6.23
CA ARG A 74 -12.34 -8.72 -7.69
C ARG A 74 -11.16 -9.57 -8.13
N GLU A 75 -11.28 -10.19 -9.29
CA GLU A 75 -10.16 -10.90 -9.91
C GLU A 75 -9.14 -9.89 -10.43
N ALA A 76 -7.85 -10.17 -10.24
CA ALA A 76 -6.80 -9.30 -10.72
C ALA A 76 -6.49 -9.57 -12.20
N GLY A 77 -6.45 -8.51 -13.01
CA GLY A 77 -5.99 -8.56 -14.41
C GLY A 77 -7.11 -8.45 -15.45
N GLY A 78 -8.26 -7.90 -15.05
CA GLY A 78 -9.34 -7.52 -15.96
C GLY A 78 -8.93 -6.39 -16.91
N GLU A 79 -9.68 -6.25 -18.01
CA GLU A 79 -9.46 -5.19 -19.00
C GLU A 79 -9.69 -3.81 -18.35
N GLY A 80 -8.70 -2.90 -18.49
CA GLY A 80 -8.72 -1.59 -17.82
C GLY A 80 -8.13 -1.55 -16.41
N GLU A 81 -7.74 -2.69 -15.84
CA GLU A 81 -7.10 -2.76 -14.52
C GLU A 81 -5.58 -2.58 -14.64
N VAL A 82 -5.05 -1.57 -13.95
CA VAL A 82 -3.59 -1.37 -13.84
C VAL A 82 -3.08 -2.09 -12.59
N VAL A 83 -3.06 -3.42 -12.63
CA VAL A 83 -2.44 -4.24 -11.58
C VAL A 83 -1.19 -4.91 -12.14
N VAL A 84 -0.02 -4.44 -11.71
CA VAL A 84 1.25 -5.09 -12.08
C VAL A 84 1.46 -6.31 -11.20
N ARG A 85 1.60 -7.49 -11.84
CA ARG A 85 2.02 -8.70 -11.12
C ARG A 85 3.48 -8.56 -10.70
N GLY A 86 3.74 -8.63 -9.39
CA GLY A 86 5.11 -8.63 -8.87
C GLY A 86 5.84 -9.96 -9.07
N GLY A 87 7.14 -9.94 -8.82
CA GLY A 87 7.94 -11.16 -8.75
C GLY A 87 7.54 -12.07 -7.57
N TRP A 88 8.14 -13.27 -7.51
CA TRP A 88 7.79 -14.32 -6.53
C TRP A 88 7.65 -13.82 -5.09
N LYS A 89 8.55 -12.93 -4.62
CA LYS A 89 8.51 -12.38 -3.26
C LYS A 89 7.21 -11.64 -2.95
N LEU A 90 6.65 -10.88 -3.90
CA LEU A 90 5.40 -10.12 -3.76
C LEU A 90 4.17 -11.02 -3.92
N SER A 91 4.22 -11.91 -4.91
CA SER A 91 3.05 -12.69 -5.32
C SER A 91 2.71 -13.82 -4.34
N CYS A 92 3.72 -14.55 -3.85
CA CYS A 92 3.47 -15.70 -2.99
C CYS A 92 4.52 -15.95 -1.89
N GLY A 93 5.78 -15.57 -2.10
CA GLY A 93 6.87 -15.94 -1.20
C GLY A 93 6.67 -15.51 0.26
N TRP A 94 6.05 -14.35 0.49
CA TRP A 94 5.80 -13.86 1.85
C TRP A 94 4.65 -14.61 2.56
N LYS A 95 3.66 -15.13 1.81
CA LYS A 95 2.46 -15.80 2.36
C LYS A 95 2.81 -17.08 3.11
N GLY A 96 3.80 -17.83 2.63
CA GLY A 96 4.25 -19.07 3.28
C GLY A 96 5.07 -18.85 4.56
N ARG A 97 5.57 -17.64 4.82
CA ARG A 97 6.48 -17.35 5.94
C ARG A 97 5.89 -16.43 7.00
N TYR A 98 4.81 -15.71 6.69
CA TYR A 98 4.22 -14.71 7.56
C TYR A 98 2.71 -14.72 7.50
N ARG A 99 2.08 -14.27 8.58
CA ARG A 99 0.62 -14.12 8.66
C ARG A 99 0.08 -13.18 7.57
N ALA A 100 -1.13 -13.46 7.11
CA ALA A 100 -1.91 -12.60 6.25
C ALA A 100 -1.99 -11.15 6.78
N VAL A 101 -2.31 -10.21 5.88
CA VAL A 101 -2.43 -8.79 6.21
C VAL A 101 -3.80 -8.56 6.86
N GLY A 102 -3.85 -7.86 7.99
CA GLY A 102 -5.11 -7.44 8.59
C GLY A 102 -5.58 -6.12 7.98
N LEU A 103 -6.89 -5.96 7.79
CA LEU A 103 -7.50 -4.74 7.24
C LEU A 103 -7.31 -3.51 8.15
N GLY A 104 -7.06 -3.73 9.44
CA GLY A 104 -6.69 -2.68 10.41
C GLY A 104 -5.20 -2.62 10.74
N ALA A 105 -4.34 -3.37 10.03
CA ALA A 105 -2.94 -3.47 10.40
C ALA A 105 -2.16 -2.22 9.96
N ALA A 106 -1.62 -1.47 10.90
CA ALA A 106 -0.57 -0.47 10.60
C ALA A 106 0.81 -1.14 10.73
N PRO A 107 1.82 -0.71 9.94
CA PRO A 107 3.19 -1.10 10.25
C PRO A 107 3.53 -0.57 11.65
N ALA A 108 4.23 -1.38 12.45
CA ALA A 108 4.85 -0.87 13.67
C ALA A 108 5.70 0.34 13.27
N SER A 109 5.52 1.49 13.94
CA SER A 109 6.39 2.63 13.74
C SER A 109 7.83 2.14 13.80
N ALA A 110 8.59 2.36 12.73
CA ALA A 110 10.00 2.06 12.75
C ALA A 110 10.59 2.80 13.95
N ALA A 111 11.29 2.08 14.83
CA ALA A 111 12.13 2.73 15.82
C ALA A 111 13.00 3.75 15.05
N PRO A 112 13.15 4.99 15.56
CA PRO A 112 13.97 5.97 14.87
C PRO A 112 15.33 5.33 14.59
N ALA A 113 15.77 5.41 13.32
CA ALA A 113 17.12 4.98 12.98
C ALA A 113 18.06 5.74 13.91
N ALA A 114 18.82 5.02 14.74
CA ALA A 114 19.78 5.63 15.63
C ALA A 114 20.64 6.59 14.79
N ALA A 115 20.60 7.87 15.16
CA ALA A 115 21.34 8.90 14.47
C ALA A 115 22.80 8.45 14.42
N ALA A 116 23.33 8.26 13.21
CA ALA A 116 24.74 8.00 13.02
C ALA A 116 25.49 9.27 13.45
N THR A 117 25.99 9.25 14.67
CA THR A 117 26.93 10.24 15.18
C THR A 117 28.15 10.24 14.25
N ARG A 118 28.38 11.37 13.59
CA ARG A 118 29.65 11.69 12.95
C ARG A 118 30.57 12.34 13.97
#